data_AF-A0A6I1QV32-F1
#
_entry.id   AF-A0A6I1QV32-F1
#
_cell.length_a   1.000
_cell.length_b   1.000
_cell.length_c   1.000
_cell.angle_alpha   90.00
_cell.angle_beta   90.00
_cell.angle_gamma   90.00
#
_symmetry.space_group_name_H-M   'P 1'
#
loop_
_entity.id
_entity.type
_entity.pdbx_description
1 polymer ?
#
loop_
_entity_poly.entity_id
_entity_poly.type
_entity_poly.pdbx_seq_one_letter_code
_entity_poly.pdbx_strand_id
1 'polypeptide(L)'
;MTFEQVLTWCRNNSADARGIYRAKDLSIRQSDQRLPDNLPALGEIFHWDVQLGDLQLVTSASDMERLVSGKMTLEEFKGTHRRG
;
A
#
# COMPACT_ATOMS: atom_id res chain seq x y z
N MET A 1 -6.85 7.27 6.23
CA MET A 1 -5.60 7.21 5.43
C MET A 1 -5.65 8.21 4.26
N THR A 2 -4.53 8.70 3.73
CA THR A 2 -4.42 9.46 2.45
C THR A 2 -3.36 8.83 1.53
N PHE A 3 -3.38 9.13 0.22
CA PHE A 3 -2.33 8.64 -0.70
C PHE A 3 -0.94 9.21 -0.39
N GLU A 4 -0.87 10.43 0.17
CA GLU A 4 0.40 11.02 0.61
C GLU A 4 1.00 10.25 1.79
N GLN A 5 0.14 9.80 2.71
CA GLN A 5 0.55 8.91 3.79
C GLN A 5 1.05 7.57 3.24
N VAL A 6 0.40 7.01 2.21
CA VAL A 6 0.86 5.79 1.53
C VAL A 6 2.25 6.00 0.89
N LEU A 7 2.45 7.09 0.13
CA LEU A 7 3.75 7.40 -0.47
C LEU A 7 4.85 7.61 0.58
N THR A 8 4.52 8.29 1.68
CA THR A 8 5.45 8.49 2.80
C THR A 8 5.83 7.17 3.44
N TRP A 9 4.85 6.28 3.64
CA TRP A 9 5.09 4.94 4.15
C TRP A 9 5.94 4.10 3.19
N CYS A 10 5.66 4.13 1.89
CA CYS A 10 6.45 3.49 0.84
C CYS A 10 7.93 3.90 0.91
N ARG A 11 8.21 5.21 1.02
CA ARG A 11 9.58 5.74 1.17
C ARG A 11 10.28 5.23 2.42
N ASN A 12 9.59 5.27 3.56
CA ASN A 12 10.18 4.87 4.85
C ASN A 12 10.48 3.38 4.93
N ASN A 13 9.76 2.56 4.16
CA ASN A 13 9.84 1.10 4.22
C ASN A 13 10.49 0.48 2.98
N SER A 14 11.02 1.30 2.06
CA SER A 14 11.55 0.84 0.76
C SER A 14 10.56 -0.07 0.02
N ALA A 15 9.30 0.36 -0.02
CA ALA A 15 8.17 -0.41 -0.52
C ALA A 15 7.48 0.29 -1.69
N ASP A 16 6.87 -0.48 -2.58
CA ASP A 16 5.96 0.02 -3.60
C ASP A 16 4.55 -0.49 -3.33
N ALA A 17 3.53 0.32 -3.61
CA ALA A 17 2.13 -0.03 -3.40
C ALA A 17 1.34 0.14 -4.69
N ARG A 18 0.48 -0.83 -4.99
CA ARG A 18 -0.43 -0.80 -6.13
C ARG A 18 -1.87 -0.90 -5.64
N GLY A 19 -2.66 0.14 -5.84
CA GLY A 19 -4.09 0.14 -5.48
C GLY A 19 -4.93 -0.30 -6.68
N ILE A 20 -5.74 -1.34 -6.53
CA ILE A 20 -6.59 -1.88 -7.59
C ILE A 20 -8.03 -1.32 -7.47
N TYR A 21 -8.57 -0.74 -8.54
CA TYR A 21 -9.92 -0.15 -8.57
C TYR A 21 -10.56 -0.24 -9.96
N ARG A 22 -11.84 -0.62 -10.04
CA ARG A 22 -12.70 -0.63 -11.25
C ARG A 22 -11.95 -0.94 -12.59
N ALA A 23 -11.26 -2.07 -12.66
CA ALA A 23 -10.46 -2.53 -13.81
C ALA A 23 -9.22 -1.68 -14.18
N LYS A 24 -8.79 -0.79 -13.28
CA LYS A 24 -7.57 0.00 -13.34
C LYS A 24 -6.74 -0.27 -12.09
N ASP A 25 -5.52 0.25 -12.13
CA ASP A 25 -4.66 0.31 -10.99
C ASP A 25 -3.95 1.66 -10.91
N LEU A 26 -3.58 2.03 -9.70
CA LEU A 26 -2.65 3.12 -9.43
C LEU A 26 -1.40 2.50 -8.82
N SER A 27 -0.25 2.97 -9.25
CA SER A 27 1.04 2.59 -8.67
C SER A 27 1.60 3.78 -7.91
N ILE A 28 2.07 3.52 -6.69
CA ILE A 28 2.79 4.46 -5.83
C ILE A 28 4.12 3.79 -5.51
N ARG A 29 5.19 4.33 -6.06
CA ARG A 29 6.55 3.82 -5.84
C ARG A 29 7.26 4.68 -4.82
N GLN A 30 8.16 4.07 -4.04
CA GLN A 30 9.02 4.84 -3.13
C GLN A 30 9.81 5.95 -3.84
N SER A 31 10.15 5.73 -5.12
CA SER A 31 10.91 6.66 -5.96
C SER A 31 10.08 7.81 -6.54
N ASP A 32 8.74 7.75 -6.43
CA ASP A 32 7.88 8.78 -7.00
C ASP A 32 8.10 10.09 -6.27
N GLN A 33 8.41 11.16 -7.01
CA GLN A 33 8.58 12.50 -6.41
C GLN A 33 7.24 13.08 -5.97
N ARG A 34 6.18 12.77 -6.72
CA ARG A 34 4.80 13.23 -6.51
C ARG A 34 3.82 12.12 -6.85
N LEU A 35 2.63 12.19 -6.28
CA LEU A 35 1.54 11.30 -6.64
C LEU A 35 1.02 11.58 -8.06
N PRO A 36 0.39 10.59 -8.72
CA PRO A 36 -0.35 10.79 -9.96
C PRO A 36 -1.42 11.89 -9.82
N ASP A 37 -1.66 12.67 -10.87
CA ASP A 37 -2.66 13.74 -10.83
C ASP A 37 -4.11 13.20 -10.80
N ASN A 38 -4.35 11.99 -11.31
CA ASN A 38 -5.66 11.36 -11.42
C ASN A 38 -5.83 10.21 -10.44
N LEU A 39 -5.89 10.53 -9.14
CA LEU A 39 -6.15 9.55 -8.10
C LEU A 39 -7.65 9.27 -7.97
N PRO A 40 -8.07 7.99 -7.82
CA PRO A 40 -9.44 7.67 -7.44
C PRO A 40 -9.68 8.07 -5.98
N ALA A 41 -10.93 8.01 -5.52
CA ALA A 41 -11.17 8.09 -4.08
C ALA A 41 -10.60 6.85 -3.38
N LEU A 42 -10.06 6.99 -2.17
CA LEU A 42 -9.50 5.85 -1.43
C LEU A 42 -10.52 4.73 -1.18
N GLY A 43 -11.80 5.08 -1.01
CA GLY A 43 -12.88 4.10 -0.86
C GLY A 43 -13.19 3.31 -2.14
N GLU A 44 -12.61 3.67 -3.28
CA GLU A 44 -12.73 2.92 -4.53
C GLU A 44 -11.64 1.84 -4.69
N ILE A 45 -10.63 1.84 -3.81
CA ILE A 45 -9.57 0.83 -3.82
C ILE A 45 -10.10 -0.45 -3.16
N PHE A 46 -10.16 -1.53 -3.93
CA PHE A 46 -10.66 -2.82 -3.45
C PHE A 46 -9.62 -3.56 -2.61
N HIS A 47 -8.38 -3.59 -3.08
CA HIS A 47 -7.23 -4.16 -2.40
C HIS A 47 -5.95 -3.48 -2.88
N TRP A 48 -4.88 -3.72 -2.13
CA TRP A 48 -3.56 -3.21 -2.40
C TRP A 48 -2.59 -4.36 -2.57
N ASP A 49 -1.74 -4.29 -3.58
CA ASP A 49 -0.55 -5.12 -3.67
C ASP A 49 0.64 -4.31 -3.18
N VAL A 50 1.36 -4.81 -2.18
CA VAL A 50 2.52 -4.17 -1.58
C VAL A 50 3.76 -4.99 -1.90
N GLN A 51 4.71 -4.36 -2.60
CA GLN A 51 6.02 -4.93 -2.90
C GLN A 51 7.04 -4.45 -1.86
N LEU A 52 7.67 -5.40 -1.16
CA LEU A 52 8.68 -5.16 -0.12
C LEU A 52 9.92 -6.00 -0.44
N GLY A 53 10.88 -5.40 -1.16
CA GLY A 53 12.01 -6.15 -1.71
C GLY A 53 11.50 -7.26 -2.64
N ASP A 54 11.79 -8.52 -2.32
CA ASP A 54 11.35 -9.69 -3.09
C ASP A 54 9.94 -10.20 -2.70
N LEU A 55 9.32 -9.62 -1.67
CA LEU A 55 8.01 -10.05 -1.19
C LEU A 55 6.88 -9.23 -1.83
N GLN A 56 5.92 -9.92 -2.44
CA GLN A 56 4.67 -9.32 -2.89
C GLN A 56 3.54 -9.77 -1.95
N LEU A 57 2.86 -8.81 -1.33
CA LEU A 57 1.83 -9.04 -0.30
C LEU A 57 0.52 -8.37 -0.69
N VAL A 58 -0.59 -9.11 -0.65
CA VAL A 58 -1.93 -8.56 -0.96
C VAL A 58 -2.61 -8.16 0.34
N THR A 59 -2.92 -6.88 0.49
CA THR A 59 -3.55 -6.33 1.70
C THR A 59 -4.91 -5.70 1.43
N SER A 60 -5.80 -5.83 2.40
CA SER A 60 -7.07 -5.10 2.43
C SER A 60 -6.82 -3.60 2.64
N ALA A 61 -7.82 -2.77 2.32
CA ALA A 61 -7.75 -1.34 2.61
C ALA A 61 -7.61 -1.04 4.12
N SER A 62 -8.23 -1.84 4.98
CA SER A 62 -8.15 -1.68 6.44
C SER A 62 -6.76 -2.03 6.98
N ASP A 63 -6.16 -3.12 6.49
CA ASP A 63 -4.81 -3.52 6.89
C ASP A 63 -3.75 -2.55 6.34
N MET A 64 -3.94 -2.04 5.12
CA MET A 64 -3.11 -0.96 4.57
C MET A 64 -3.20 0.29 5.45
N GLU A 65 -4.40 0.69 5.88
CA GLU A 65 -4.55 1.81 6.79
C GLU A 65 -3.84 1.57 8.13
N ARG A 66 -3.90 0.35 8.67
CA ARG A 66 -3.17 0.01 9.90
C ARG A 66 -1.65 0.08 9.72
N LEU A 67 -1.12 -0.41 8.59
CA LEU A 67 0.30 -0.29 8.25
C LEU A 67 0.73 1.17 8.14
N VAL A 68 0.01 1.96 7.34
CA VAL A 68 0.34 3.36 7.05
C VAL A 68 0.20 4.24 8.29
N SER A 69 -0.77 3.96 9.16
CA SER A 69 -0.96 4.68 10.42
C SER A 69 -0.05 4.20 11.56
N GLY A 70 0.77 3.16 11.35
CA GLY A 70 1.64 2.58 12.37
C GLY A 70 0.90 1.79 13.45
N LYS A 71 -0.37 1.43 13.24
CA LYS A 71 -1.16 0.56 14.12
C LYS A 71 -0.87 -0.93 13.91
N MET A 72 -0.16 -1.28 12.85
CA MET A 72 0.35 -2.62 12.56
C MET A 72 1.77 -2.49 12.00
N THR A 73 2.69 -3.30 12.51
CA THR A 73 4.06 -3.36 12.01
C THR A 73 4.16 -4.22 10.74
N LEU A 74 5.24 -4.02 9.98
CA LEU A 74 5.54 -4.88 8.84
C LEU A 74 5.77 -6.35 9.23
N GLU A 75 6.30 -6.60 10.43
CA GLU A 75 6.54 -7.96 10.92
C GLU A 75 5.23 -8.68 11.23
N GLU A 76 4.31 -8.00 11.92
CA GLU A 76 2.95 -8.51 12.18
C GLU A 76 2.22 -8.80 10.87
N PHE A 77 2.30 -7.87 9.92
CA PHE A 77 1.69 -8.02 8.60
C PHE A 77 2.29 -9.16 7.77
N LYS A 78 3.62 -9.34 7.76
CA LYS A 78 4.25 -10.51 7.13
C LYS A 78 3.84 -11.81 7.81
N GLY A 79 3.62 -11.78 9.13
CA GLY A 79 3.15 -12.93 9.91
C GLY A 79 1.74 -13.39 9.54
N THR A 80 0.84 -12.48 9.17
CA THR A 80 -0.52 -12.84 8.73
C THR A 80 -0.53 -13.52 7.36
N HIS A 81 0.42 -13.18 6.48
CA HIS A 81 0.53 -13.81 5.15
C HIS A 81 1.33 -15.11 5.10
N ARG A 82 2.20 -15.40 6.09
CA ARG A 82 2.91 -16.70 6.18
C ARG A 82 2.05 -17.86 6.68
N ARG A 83 0.85 -17.59 7.18
CA ARG A 83 -0.08 -18.61 7.69
C ARG A 83 -1.19 -18.99 6.70
N GLY A 84 -1.15 -18.45 5.48
CA GLY A 84 -2.07 -18.77 4.39
C GLY A 84 -1.49 -19.84 3.47
#